data_AF-A0A015KT64-F1
#
_entry.id   AF-A0A015KT64-F1
#
_cell.length_a   1.000
_cell.length_b   1.000
_cell.length_c   1.000
_cell.angle_alpha   90.00
_cell.angle_beta   90.00
_cell.angle_gamma   90.00
#
_symmetry.space_group_name_H-M   'P 1'
#
loop_
_entity.id
_entity.type
_entity.pdbx_description
1 polymer ?
#
loop_
_entity_poly.entity_id
_entity_poly.type
_entity_poly.pdbx_seq_one_letter_code
_entity_poly.pdbx_strand_id
1 'polypeptide(L)'
;MAALLSPKKLLAQYVVYLYNAVLLPRLEFHLQTTLFSESTIQSIVKPMFSILRRKAGLAATTPLALLFLKLPFSIQNAFYRFLSSHIASWQKIFTHPDFKDFALYAISYLQGYLGAESCPTIINLEPWSQVISL
;
A
#
# COMPACT_ATOMS: atom_id res chain seq x y z
N MET A 1 33.82 36.74 3.25
CA MET A 1 34.30 35.34 3.37
C MET A 1 33.12 34.41 3.10
N ALA A 2 32.85 34.10 1.83
CA ALA A 2 31.77 33.19 1.45
C ALA A 2 32.33 31.77 1.44
N ALA A 3 32.04 30.99 2.48
CA ALA A 3 32.42 29.59 2.52
C ALA A 3 31.74 28.85 1.37
N LEU A 4 32.53 28.10 0.60
CA LEU A 4 32.11 27.23 -0.49
C LEU A 4 30.95 26.31 -0.04
N LEU A 5 29.73 26.62 -0.45
CA LEU A 5 28.64 25.64 -0.49
C LEU A 5 28.91 24.70 -1.67
N SER A 6 29.85 23.78 -1.49
CA SER A 6 30.04 22.70 -2.47
C SER A 6 28.83 21.76 -2.41
N PRO A 7 28.35 21.22 -3.54
CA PRO A 7 27.24 20.28 -3.55
C PRO A 7 27.55 19.07 -2.67
N LYS A 8 26.78 18.89 -1.59
CA LYS A 8 26.97 17.75 -0.68
C LYS A 8 26.59 16.46 -1.39
N LYS A 9 27.48 15.46 -1.36
CA LYS A 9 27.25 14.15 -1.98
C LYS A 9 26.03 13.48 -1.32
N LEU A 10 24.96 13.31 -2.09
CA LEU A 10 23.75 12.62 -1.63
C LEU A 10 24.02 11.12 -1.46
N LEU A 11 24.02 10.66 -0.20
CA LEU A 11 24.15 9.25 0.17
C LEU A 11 22.85 8.48 -0.12
N ALA A 12 22.95 7.18 -0.38
CA ALA A 12 21.79 6.30 -0.58
C ALA A 12 20.80 6.33 0.60
N GLN A 13 21.30 6.45 1.83
CA GLN A 13 20.45 6.55 3.04
C GLN A 13 19.54 7.78 3.02
N TYR A 14 20.01 8.91 2.50
CA TYR A 14 19.17 10.11 2.37
C TYR A 14 18.09 9.95 1.29
N VAL A 15 18.38 9.23 0.21
CA VAL A 15 17.39 8.89 -0.82
C VAL A 15 16.30 7.99 -0.24
N VAL A 16 16.69 6.98 0.54
CA VAL A 16 15.75 6.11 1.27
C VAL A 16 14.87 6.93 2.20
N TYR A 17 15.47 7.80 3.02
CA TYR A 17 14.72 8.65 3.94
C TYR A 17 13.71 9.52 3.19
N LEU A 18 14.13 10.20 2.13
CA LEU A 18 13.24 11.05 1.32
C LEU A 18 12.10 10.24 0.71
N TYR A 19 12.38 9.03 0.24
CA TYR A 19 11.35 8.14 -0.26
C TYR A 19 10.34 7.73 0.84
N ASN A 20 10.83 7.23 1.98
CA ASN A 20 9.97 6.69 3.05
C ASN A 20 9.18 7.77 3.81
N ALA A 21 9.81 8.91 4.09
CA ALA A 21 9.28 9.95 4.96
C ALA A 21 8.57 11.08 4.21
N VAL A 22 8.84 11.26 2.91
CA VAL A 22 8.27 12.38 2.14
C VAL A 22 7.44 11.88 0.95
N LEU A 23 8.05 11.09 0.06
CA LEU A 23 7.40 10.69 -1.19
C LEU A 23 6.25 9.73 -0.95
N LEU A 24 6.45 8.69 -0.12
CA LEU A 24 5.40 7.72 0.19
C LEU A 24 4.17 8.35 0.84
N PRO A 25 4.29 9.16 1.92
CA PRO A 25 3.11 9.81 2.51
C PRO A 25 2.38 10.75 1.54
N ARG A 26 3.11 11.48 0.67
CA ARG A 26 2.47 12.34 -0.35
C ARG A 26 1.70 11.52 -1.37
N LEU A 27 2.30 10.44 -1.88
CA LEU A 27 1.60 9.55 -2.81
C LEU A 27 0.40 8.89 -2.14
N GLU A 28 0.56 8.41 -0.90
CA GLU A 28 -0.53 7.81 -0.13
C GLU A 28 -1.73 8.77 0.01
N PHE A 29 -1.46 10.05 0.30
CA PHE A 29 -2.50 11.08 0.36
C PHE A 29 -3.18 11.31 -1.00
N HIS A 30 -2.40 11.47 -2.08
CA HIS A 30 -2.96 11.70 -3.41
C HIS A 30 -3.72 10.49 -3.96
N LEU A 31 -3.34 9.28 -3.54
CA LEU A 31 -3.91 8.02 -4.01
C LEU A 31 -4.99 7.47 -3.08
N GLN A 32 -5.34 8.17 -2.00
CA GLN A 32 -6.23 7.67 -0.95
C GLN A 32 -7.60 7.17 -1.46
N THR A 33 -8.12 7.74 -2.54
CA THR A 33 -9.42 7.38 -3.13
C THR A 33 -9.32 6.52 -4.38
N THR A 34 -8.11 6.26 -4.89
CA THR A 34 -7.91 5.59 -6.18
C THR A 34 -7.02 4.38 -6.03
N LEU A 35 -7.60 3.20 -6.29
CA LEU A 35 -6.84 1.96 -6.33
C LEU A 35 -6.17 1.78 -7.69
N PHE A 36 -4.86 1.61 -7.65
CA PHE A 36 -4.05 1.28 -8.82
C PHE A 36 -3.51 -0.14 -8.73
N SER A 37 -3.30 -0.76 -9.89
CA SER A 37 -2.61 -2.04 -9.97
C SER A 37 -1.17 -1.92 -9.47
N GLU A 38 -0.60 -3.05 -9.03
CA GLU A 38 0.80 -3.09 -8.58
C GLU A 38 1.76 -2.58 -9.67
N SER A 39 1.55 -2.96 -10.93
CA SER A 39 2.40 -2.51 -12.05
C SER A 39 2.36 -0.99 -12.25
N THR A 40 1.19 -0.37 -12.05
CA THR A 40 1.02 1.08 -12.15
C THR A 40 1.75 1.78 -11.00
N ILE A 41 1.55 1.30 -9.76
CA ILE A 41 2.26 1.85 -8.58
C ILE A 41 3.78 1.70 -8.75
N GLN A 42 4.25 0.52 -9.18
CA GLN A 42 5.67 0.28 -9.43
C GLN A 42 6.23 1.23 -10.51
N SER A 43 5.45 1.53 -11.57
CA SER A 43 5.84 2.51 -12.58
C SER A 43 6.01 3.92 -11.99
N ILE A 44 5.09 4.35 -11.12
CA ILE A 44 5.13 5.65 -10.44
C ILE A 44 6.39 5.79 -9.57
N VAL A 45 6.75 4.75 -8.80
CA VAL A 45 7.93 4.82 -7.90
C VAL A 45 9.24 4.40 -8.55
N LYS A 46 9.22 3.86 -9.77
CA LYS A 46 10.41 3.41 -10.54
C LYS A 46 11.53 4.46 -10.63
N PRO A 47 11.26 5.76 -10.86
CA PRO A 47 12.31 6.77 -10.91
C PRO A 47 13.12 6.83 -9.61
N MET A 48 12.47 6.70 -8.45
CA MET A 48 13.13 6.73 -7.14
C MET A 48 14.02 5.52 -6.93
N PHE A 49 13.60 4.33 -7.35
CA PHE A 49 14.44 3.14 -7.28
C PHE A 49 15.66 3.22 -8.20
N SER A 50 15.54 3.85 -9.37
CA SER A 50 16.67 4.10 -10.27
C SER A 50 17.71 5.02 -9.62
N ILE A 51 17.26 6.10 -8.97
CA ILE A 51 18.14 7.00 -8.22
C ILE A 51 18.82 6.26 -7.07
N LEU A 52 18.07 5.46 -6.31
CA LEU A 52 18.61 4.68 -5.20
C LEU A 52 19.70 3.72 -5.67
N ARG A 53 19.46 2.94 -6.73
CA ARG A 53 20.47 2.01 -7.29
C ARG A 53 21.75 2.74 -7.67
N ARG A 54 21.65 3.86 -8.39
CA ARG A 54 22.80 4.69 -8.78
C ARG A 54 23.57 5.22 -7.57
N LYS A 55 22.86 5.67 -6.52
CA LYS A 55 23.49 6.19 -5.29
C LYS A 55 24.07 5.10 -4.40
N ALA A 56 23.53 3.90 -4.46
CA ALA A 56 24.02 2.73 -3.75
C ALA A 56 25.17 1.99 -4.46
N GLY A 57 25.53 2.40 -5.68
CA GLY A 57 26.51 1.68 -6.51
C GLY A 57 26.01 0.32 -7.00
N LEU A 58 24.69 0.14 -7.06
CA LEU A 58 24.05 -1.09 -7.52
C LEU A 58 23.86 -1.08 -9.04
N ALA A 59 23.92 -2.26 -9.66
CA ALA A 59 23.63 -2.42 -11.07
C ALA A 59 22.16 -2.05 -11.38
N ALA A 60 21.91 -1.58 -12.60
CA ALA A 60 20.54 -1.29 -13.04
C ALA A 60 19.64 -2.54 -13.03
N THR A 61 20.24 -3.72 -13.20
CA THR A 61 19.61 -5.04 -13.20
C THR A 61 19.37 -5.61 -11.79
N THR A 62 19.79 -4.92 -10.73
CA THR A 62 19.59 -5.41 -9.36
C THR A 62 18.10 -5.66 -9.08
N PRO A 63 17.71 -6.90 -8.69
CA PRO A 63 16.33 -7.25 -8.42
C PRO A 63 15.67 -6.30 -7.42
N LEU A 64 14.42 -5.90 -7.69
CA LEU A 64 13.68 -4.97 -6.83
C LEU A 64 13.52 -5.50 -5.40
N ALA A 65 13.36 -6.82 -5.25
CA ALA A 65 13.28 -7.48 -3.95
C ALA A 65 14.48 -7.18 -3.03
N LEU A 66 15.68 -7.02 -3.58
CA LEU A 66 16.87 -6.70 -2.78
C LEU A 66 16.84 -5.29 -2.20
N LEU A 67 16.09 -4.37 -2.81
CA LEU A 67 15.94 -3.01 -2.26
C LEU A 67 15.06 -3.01 -1.00
N PHE A 68 14.09 -3.94 -0.90
CA PHE A 68 13.17 -4.06 0.23
C PHE A 68 13.76 -4.76 1.46
N LEU A 69 14.97 -5.31 1.35
CA LEU A 69 15.64 -5.94 2.49
C LEU A 69 15.92 -4.90 3.58
N LYS A 70 15.70 -5.32 4.83
CA LYS A 70 15.85 -4.47 6.03
C LYS A 70 17.28 -3.97 6.21
N LEU A 71 18.28 -4.66 5.63
CA LEU A 71 19.61 -4.14 5.39
C LEU A 71 19.94 -4.26 3.89
N PRO A 72 20.53 -3.23 3.24
CA PRO A 72 21.02 -1.95 3.78
C PRO A 72 20.03 -0.78 3.69
N PHE A 73 18.89 -0.94 3.00
CA PHE A 73 18.06 0.21 2.59
C PHE A 73 16.74 0.33 3.34
N SER A 74 16.13 -0.75 3.83
CA SER A 74 14.84 -0.70 4.55
C SER A 74 13.78 0.17 3.81
N ILE A 75 13.75 0.09 2.48
CA ILE A 75 12.78 0.84 1.68
C ILE A 75 11.42 0.17 1.79
N GLN A 76 10.37 0.97 1.93
CA GLN A 76 9.01 0.42 2.02
C GLN A 76 8.45 0.11 0.63
N ASN A 77 7.74 -1.01 0.51
CA ASN A 77 7.01 -1.32 -0.71
C ASN A 77 5.75 -0.44 -0.78
N ALA A 78 5.70 0.43 -1.79
CA ALA A 78 4.61 1.39 -2.00
C ALA A 78 3.24 0.71 -2.15
N PHE A 79 3.18 -0.37 -2.93
CA PHE A 79 1.91 -1.06 -3.21
C PHE A 79 1.32 -1.64 -1.93
N TYR A 80 2.11 -2.38 -1.15
CA TYR A 80 1.63 -2.96 0.12
C TYR A 80 1.25 -1.87 1.14
N ARG A 81 2.00 -0.77 1.18
CA ARG A 81 1.66 0.36 2.06
C ARG A 81 0.32 0.98 1.69
N PHE A 82 0.10 1.29 0.41
CA PHE A 82 -1.16 1.88 -0.05
C PHE A 82 -2.33 0.92 0.15
N LEU A 83 -2.15 -0.35 -0.21
CA LEU A 83 -3.16 -1.38 -0.01
C LEU A 83 -3.56 -1.48 1.47
N SER A 84 -2.59 -1.50 2.38
CA SER A 84 -2.86 -1.50 3.82
C SER A 84 -3.62 -0.26 4.29
N SER A 85 -3.29 0.92 3.76
CA SER A 85 -3.96 2.19 4.06
C SER A 85 -5.42 2.21 3.58
N HIS A 86 -5.68 1.70 2.37
CA HIS A 86 -7.03 1.55 1.84
C HIS A 86 -7.84 0.56 2.67
N ILE A 87 -7.28 -0.61 2.99
CA ILE A 87 -7.95 -1.62 3.83
C ILE A 87 -8.33 -1.02 5.19
N ALA A 88 -7.42 -0.30 5.84
CA ALA A 88 -7.70 0.34 7.12
C ALA A 88 -8.81 1.41 7.01
N SER A 89 -8.78 2.22 5.94
CA SER A 89 -9.80 3.24 5.67
C SER A 89 -11.16 2.61 5.43
N TRP A 90 -11.23 1.56 4.61
CA TRP A 90 -12.44 0.81 4.35
C TRP A 90 -12.96 0.14 5.61
N GLN A 91 -12.11 -0.54 6.38
CA GLN A 91 -12.53 -1.16 7.63
C GLN A 91 -13.20 -0.14 8.56
N LYS A 92 -12.65 1.08 8.64
CA LYS A 92 -13.26 2.16 9.40
C LYS A 92 -14.64 2.56 8.85
N ILE A 93 -14.77 2.73 7.54
CA ILE A 93 -16.05 3.07 6.88
C ILE A 93 -17.09 1.95 7.09
N PHE A 94 -16.74 0.70 6.81
CA PHE A 94 -17.66 -0.44 6.86
C PHE A 94 -18.08 -0.81 8.29
N THR A 95 -17.29 -0.47 9.31
CA THR A 95 -17.61 -0.78 10.72
C THR A 95 -18.35 0.37 11.42
N HIS A 96 -18.28 1.59 10.90
CA HIS A 96 -18.86 2.75 11.56
C HIS A 96 -20.39 2.77 11.41
N PRO A 97 -21.16 2.98 12.50
CA PRO A 97 -22.63 2.89 12.47
C PRO A 97 -23.26 3.84 11.45
N ASP A 98 -22.78 5.07 11.36
CA ASP A 98 -23.32 6.07 10.42
C ASP A 98 -23.12 5.71 8.93
N PHE A 99 -22.18 4.81 8.62
CA PHE A 99 -21.87 4.40 7.26
C PHE A 99 -22.42 3.00 6.93
N LYS A 100 -23.16 2.38 7.86
CA LYS A 100 -23.70 1.01 7.71
C LYS A 100 -24.55 0.85 6.45
N ASP A 101 -25.43 1.79 6.15
CA ASP A 101 -26.32 1.68 4.99
C ASP A 101 -25.56 1.84 3.68
N PHE A 102 -24.58 2.76 3.63
CA PHE A 102 -23.67 2.90 2.49
C PHE A 102 -22.86 1.62 2.27
N ALA A 103 -22.34 1.05 3.35
CA ALA A 103 -21.60 -0.20 3.35
C ALA A 103 -22.44 -1.36 2.78
N LEU A 104 -23.67 -1.53 3.27
CA LEU A 104 -24.60 -2.56 2.80
C LEU A 104 -24.95 -2.34 1.32
N TYR A 105 -25.23 -1.09 0.91
CA TYR A 105 -25.49 -0.76 -0.48
C TYR A 105 -24.31 -1.12 -1.40
N ALA A 106 -23.08 -0.74 -1.03
CA ALA A 106 -21.88 -1.03 -1.81
C ALA A 106 -21.65 -2.55 -1.95
N ILE A 107 -21.89 -3.31 -0.88
CA ILE A 107 -21.82 -4.78 -0.91
C ILE A 107 -22.88 -5.35 -1.86
N SER A 108 -24.14 -4.93 -1.75
CA SER A 108 -25.22 -5.41 -2.63
C SER A 108 -24.98 -5.05 -4.09
N TYR A 109 -24.47 -3.85 -4.38
CA TYR A 109 -24.07 -3.45 -5.73
C TYR A 109 -23.00 -4.38 -6.29
N LEU A 110 -21.94 -4.65 -5.51
CA LEU A 110 -20.85 -5.55 -5.94
C LEU A 110 -21.33 -6.99 -6.13
N GLN A 111 -22.22 -7.48 -5.26
CA GLN A 111 -22.84 -8.81 -5.40
C GLN A 111 -23.61 -8.93 -6.71
N GLY A 112 -24.46 -7.94 -7.03
CA GLY A 112 -25.19 -7.91 -8.30
C GLY A 112 -24.27 -7.81 -9.52
N TYR A 113 -23.23 -6.97 -9.46
CA TYR A 113 -22.24 -6.84 -10.54
C TYR A 113 -21.48 -8.15 -10.81
N LEU A 114 -21.11 -8.87 -9.75
CA LEU A 114 -20.36 -10.13 -9.85
C LEU A 114 -21.25 -11.35 -10.10
N GLY A 115 -22.58 -11.18 -10.13
CA GLY A 115 -23.53 -12.30 -10.21
C GLY A 115 -23.43 -13.25 -9.01
N ALA A 116 -22.90 -12.78 -7.87
CA ALA A 116 -22.83 -13.56 -6.66
C ALA A 116 -24.22 -13.56 -6.01
N GLU A 117 -24.79 -14.76 -5.82
CA GLU A 117 -25.99 -14.90 -4.99
C GLU A 117 -25.71 -14.29 -3.62
N SER A 118 -26.71 -13.62 -3.04
CA SER A 118 -26.59 -12.95 -1.74
C SER A 118 -26.20 -13.98 -0.68
N CYS A 119 -24.90 -14.13 -0.45
CA CYS A 119 -24.40 -14.93 0.65
C CYS A 119 -25.01 -14.33 1.92
N PRO A 120 -25.75 -15.11 2.73
CA PRO A 120 -26.42 -14.57 3.89
C PRO A 120 -25.34 -13.91 4.77
N THR A 121 -25.45 -12.59 4.95
CA THR A 121 -24.46 -11.77 5.67
C THR A 121 -24.40 -12.17 7.15
N ILE A 122 -25.43 -12.89 7.61
CA ILE A 122 -25.49 -13.60 8.88
C ILE A 122 -25.38 -15.08 8.53
N ILE A 123 -24.19 -15.66 8.70
CA ILE A 123 -24.07 -17.12 8.74
C ILE A 123 -24.85 -17.56 9.97
N ASN A 124 -26.04 -18.15 9.79
CA ASN A 124 -26.70 -18.85 10.88
C ASN A 124 -25.83 -20.06 11.22
N LEU A 125 -25.11 -19.98 12.34
CA LEU A 125 -24.24 -21.05 12.83
C LEU A 125 -25.01 -22.09 13.66
N GLU A 126 -26.32 -21.90 13.94
CA GLU A 126 -27.14 -22.92 14.59
C GLU A 126 -27.01 -24.31 13.96
N PRO A 127 -27.05 -24.48 12.62
CA PRO A 127 -26.94 -25.79 12.00
C PRO A 127 -25.58 -26.47 12.22
N TRP A 128 -24.53 -25.68 12.46
CA TRP A 128 -23.16 -26.16 12.68
C TRP A 128 -22.84 -26.41 14.16
N SER A 129 -23.74 -26.02 15.08
CA SER A 129 -23.58 -26.28 16.52
C SER A 129 -23.45 -27.77 16.86
N GLN A 130 -24.07 -28.64 16.05
CA GLN A 130 -24.02 -30.09 16.22
C GLN A 130 -22.68 -30.72 15.80
N VAL A 131 -21.87 -30.01 15.01
CA VAL A 131 -20.58 -30.51 14.48
C VAL A 131 -19.42 -30.21 15.43
N ILE A 132 -19.53 -29.15 16.24
CA ILE A 132 -18.48 -28.71 17.18
C ILE A 132 -18.48 -29.54 18.48
N SER A 133 -19.51 -30.35 18.72
CA SER A 133 -19.66 -31.19 19.92
C SER A 133 -19.08 -32.61 19.82
N LEU A 134 -18.14 -32.87 18.89
CA LEU A 134 -17.44 -34.17 18.74
C LEU A 134 -15.98 -34.08 19.17
#